data_AF-A0A6P5Z7M8-F1
#
_entry.id   AF-A0A6P5Z7M8-F1
#
_cell.length_a   1.000
_cell.length_b   1.000
_cell.length_c   1.000
_cell.angle_alpha   90.00
_cell.angle_beta   90.00
_cell.angle_gamma   90.00
#
_symmetry.space_group_name_H-M   'P 1'
#
loop_
_entity.id
_entity.type
_entity.pdbx_description
1 polymer ?
#
loop_
_entity_poly.entity_id
_entity_poly.type
_entity_poly.pdbx_seq_one_letter_code
_entity_poly.pdbx_strand_id
1 'polypeptide(L)'
;MDDEKRAHLLSFLKVIPPVDFCCVYGSVLHTTNHDKSTMVDYILGVSDPLQWHSENLKMNADHYASWMVLLGGAKLVTEVADKIGVGVHFNPFVTWNNKMFKYGVVRMHDLVQDILNWERLYLSGRLQKPVNMLVDNLDIKDVNSVNLRAAVSAALLLLPPKFTEVCFLAIRPLRITIFVISFVFMQEDLYAKICSLSYMGDLRMFFAEDRNKVKKIVQGQFDLFQSMYKPFLEEYEGKDLLRFSSSENQHANIYQALHEVVIGSREEATKRMQKVLRRTVMVSSARQAVSGLLTVGGVKAARYLTNKMQKAWRSWT
;
A
#
# COMPACT_ATOMS: atom_id res chain seq x y z
N MET A 1 -11.15 6.59 -14.71
CA MET A 1 -12.35 6.67 -13.82
C MET A 1 -13.30 7.61 -14.52
N ASP A 2 -14.59 7.28 -14.56
CA ASP A 2 -15.60 8.16 -15.12
C ASP A 2 -15.67 9.52 -14.40
N ASP A 3 -15.93 10.59 -15.15
CA ASP A 3 -15.88 11.97 -14.65
C ASP A 3 -16.97 12.25 -13.61
N GLU A 4 -18.14 11.63 -13.74
CA GLU A 4 -19.24 11.76 -12.78
C GLU A 4 -18.86 11.10 -11.43
N LYS A 5 -18.23 9.93 -11.50
CA LYS A 5 -17.70 9.24 -10.31
C LYS A 5 -16.61 10.08 -9.63
N ARG A 6 -15.76 10.78 -10.40
CA ARG A 6 -14.75 11.71 -9.86
C ARG A 6 -15.40 12.90 -9.16
N ALA A 7 -16.36 13.56 -9.80
CA ALA A 7 -17.06 14.71 -9.25
C ALA A 7 -17.76 14.36 -7.93
N HIS A 8 -18.39 13.18 -7.86
CA HIS A 8 -19.03 12.71 -6.64
C HIS A 8 -18.03 12.50 -5.50
N LEU A 9 -16.86 11.90 -5.76
CA LEU A 9 -15.82 11.74 -4.74
C LEU A 9 -15.28 13.10 -4.25
N LEU A 10 -15.05 14.04 -5.17
CA LEU A 10 -14.62 15.40 -4.85
C LEU A 10 -15.66 16.18 -4.03
N SER A 11 -16.96 15.90 -4.22
CA SER A 11 -18.02 16.58 -3.46
C SER A 11 -17.94 16.34 -1.95
N PHE A 12 -17.41 15.18 -1.53
CA PHE A 12 -17.21 14.89 -0.10
C PHE A 12 -16.12 15.78 0.51
N LEU A 13 -15.10 16.16 -0.26
CA LEU A 13 -14.05 17.07 0.22
C LEU A 13 -14.57 18.48 0.49
N LYS A 14 -15.75 18.85 -0.05
CA LYS A 14 -16.36 20.16 0.20
C LYS A 14 -17.02 20.29 1.57
N VAL A 15 -17.22 19.18 2.27
CA VAL A 15 -17.89 19.16 3.59
C VAL A 15 -16.94 18.89 4.76
N ILE A 16 -15.64 18.86 4.49
CA ILE A 16 -14.57 18.76 5.48
C ILE A 16 -13.59 19.92 5.28
N PRO A 17 -12.74 20.24 6.27
CA PRO A 17 -11.73 21.28 6.09
C PRO A 17 -10.75 20.95 4.95
N PRO A 18 -10.10 21.96 4.36
CA PRO A 18 -9.24 21.79 3.19
C PRO A 18 -8.09 20.81 3.45
N VAL A 19 -7.63 20.19 2.37
CA VAL A 19 -6.57 19.17 2.39
C VAL A 19 -5.52 19.48 1.33
N ASP A 20 -4.27 19.14 1.61
CA ASP A 20 -3.13 19.33 0.70
C ASP A 20 -2.94 18.13 -0.23
N PHE A 21 -3.37 16.95 0.24
CA PHE A 21 -3.33 15.72 -0.51
C PHE A 21 -4.58 14.89 -0.23
N CYS A 22 -5.11 14.22 -1.25
CA CYS A 22 -6.20 13.28 -1.10
C CYS A 22 -6.08 12.15 -2.12
N CYS A 23 -6.06 10.91 -1.65
CA CYS A 23 -6.23 9.75 -2.50
C CYS A 23 -7.32 8.81 -1.98
N VAL A 24 -8.05 8.21 -2.92
CA VAL A 24 -9.04 7.17 -2.63
C VAL A 24 -8.51 5.80 -3.02
N TYR A 25 -8.93 4.79 -2.27
CA TYR A 25 -8.47 3.44 -2.50
C TYR A 25 -9.48 2.35 -2.15
N GLY A 26 -9.09 1.12 -2.42
CA GLY A 26 -9.87 -0.07 -2.11
C GLY A 26 -10.86 -0.39 -3.22
N SER A 27 -12.04 -0.89 -2.84
CA SER A 27 -12.98 -1.49 -3.79
C SER A 27 -13.59 -0.51 -4.78
N VAL A 28 -13.51 0.79 -4.50
CA VAL A 28 -13.96 1.85 -5.43
C VAL A 28 -13.22 1.82 -6.77
N LEU A 29 -12.02 1.23 -6.80
CA LEU A 29 -11.19 1.11 -7.99
C LEU A 29 -11.49 -0.14 -8.82
N HIS A 30 -12.28 -1.08 -8.32
CA HIS A 30 -12.70 -2.24 -9.12
C HIS A 30 -13.87 -1.85 -10.02
N THR A 31 -13.74 -2.13 -11.31
CA THR A 31 -14.76 -1.89 -12.33
C THR A 31 -15.89 -2.92 -12.30
N THR A 32 -15.71 -4.06 -11.64
CA THR A 32 -16.63 -5.21 -11.68
C THR A 32 -17.67 -5.25 -10.56
N ASN A 33 -17.65 -4.31 -9.61
CA ASN A 33 -18.64 -4.25 -8.52
C ASN A 33 -19.52 -3.01 -8.66
N HIS A 34 -20.53 -3.11 -9.53
CA HIS A 34 -21.47 -2.03 -9.77
C HIS A 34 -22.51 -1.82 -8.64
N ASP A 35 -22.62 -2.73 -7.64
CA ASP A 35 -23.85 -2.78 -6.85
C ASP A 35 -23.74 -3.14 -5.35
N LYS A 36 -22.57 -2.96 -4.73
CA LYS A 36 -22.46 -3.10 -3.26
C LYS A 36 -21.99 -1.80 -2.66
N SER A 37 -22.74 -1.33 -1.67
CA SER A 37 -22.49 -0.19 -0.77
C SER A 37 -21.16 -0.37 0.00
N THR A 38 -20.07 -0.39 -0.75
CA THR A 38 -18.73 -0.54 -0.21
C THR A 38 -18.27 0.83 0.27
N MET A 39 -17.82 0.85 1.52
CA MET A 39 -17.24 2.03 2.14
C MET A 39 -16.07 2.53 1.30
N VAL A 40 -16.04 3.82 0.99
CA VAL A 40 -14.95 4.45 0.24
C VAL A 40 -13.86 4.87 1.22
N ASP A 41 -12.65 4.32 1.06
CA ASP A 41 -11.50 4.64 1.89
C ASP A 41 -10.69 5.81 1.30
N TYR A 42 -10.42 6.83 2.12
CA TYR A 42 -9.63 8.02 1.81
C TYR A 42 -8.38 8.10 2.68
N ILE A 43 -7.29 8.62 2.13
CA ILE A 43 -6.17 9.20 2.88
C ILE A 43 -6.12 10.68 2.55
N LEU A 44 -6.14 11.50 3.59
CA LEU A 44 -6.11 12.96 3.56
C LEU A 44 -4.80 13.42 4.18
N GLY A 45 -3.97 14.10 3.40
CA GLY A 45 -2.76 14.74 3.87
C GLY A 45 -3.03 16.22 4.17
N VAL A 46 -2.62 16.66 5.36
CA VAL A 46 -2.86 18.02 5.86
C VAL A 46 -1.59 18.59 6.48
N SER A 47 -1.42 19.90 6.39
CA SER A 47 -0.26 20.59 6.96
C SER A 47 -0.20 20.50 8.50
N ASP A 48 -1.33 20.80 9.18
CA ASP A 48 -1.45 20.64 10.62
C ASP A 48 -2.71 19.84 11.03
N PRO A 49 -2.57 18.56 11.40
CA PRO A 49 -3.68 17.75 11.89
C PRO A 49 -4.38 18.33 13.11
N LEU A 50 -3.69 19.05 14.01
CA LEU A 50 -4.32 19.59 15.22
C LEU A 50 -5.33 20.69 14.86
N GLN A 51 -4.90 21.65 14.04
CA GLN A 51 -5.78 22.67 13.49
C GLN A 51 -6.90 22.03 12.66
N TRP A 52 -6.56 21.12 11.74
CA TRP A 52 -7.54 20.48 10.85
C TRP A 52 -8.63 19.73 11.64
N HIS A 53 -8.25 18.95 12.66
CA HIS A 53 -9.21 18.25 13.50
C HIS A 53 -10.04 19.21 14.36
N SER A 54 -9.47 20.35 14.79
CA SER A 54 -10.21 21.38 15.52
C SER A 54 -11.31 22.01 14.67
N GLU A 55 -11.03 22.27 13.38
CA GLU A 55 -12.01 22.78 12.42
C GLU A 55 -13.06 21.70 12.09
N ASN A 56 -12.62 20.48 11.80
CA ASN A 56 -13.52 19.39 11.44
C ASN A 56 -14.44 18.98 12.61
N LEU A 57 -14.01 19.14 13.87
CA LEU A 57 -14.87 18.92 15.03
C LEU A 57 -15.99 19.97 15.15
N LYS A 58 -15.76 21.21 14.70
CA LYS A 58 -16.81 22.24 14.67
C LYS A 58 -17.85 21.96 13.59
N MET A 59 -17.41 21.45 12.45
CA MET A 59 -18.26 21.18 11.28
C MET A 59 -18.97 19.83 11.37
N ASN A 60 -18.26 18.80 11.85
CA ASN A 60 -18.65 17.40 11.75
C ASN A 60 -18.28 16.61 13.02
N ALA A 61 -18.76 17.05 14.18
CA ALA A 61 -18.47 16.41 15.46
C ALA A 61 -18.89 14.92 15.51
N ASP A 62 -19.94 14.56 14.77
CA ASP A 62 -20.51 13.21 14.68
C ASP A 62 -19.61 12.21 13.92
N HIS A 63 -18.61 12.70 13.17
CA HIS A 63 -17.60 11.84 12.56
C HIS A 63 -16.67 11.17 13.58
N TYR A 64 -16.59 11.72 14.80
CA TYR A 64 -15.71 11.26 15.87
C TYR A 64 -16.48 10.46 16.92
N ALA A 65 -15.76 9.65 17.71
CA ALA A 65 -16.37 9.03 18.88
C ALA A 65 -16.71 10.08 19.94
N SER A 66 -17.95 10.06 20.44
CA SER A 66 -18.49 11.10 21.34
C SER A 66 -17.61 11.36 22.58
N TRP A 67 -16.97 10.32 23.12
CA TRP A 67 -16.08 10.43 24.27
C TRP A 67 -14.79 11.22 23.96
N MET A 68 -14.27 11.12 22.73
CA MET A 68 -13.09 11.90 22.31
C MET A 68 -13.43 13.38 22.20
N VAL A 69 -14.61 13.69 21.66
CA VAL A 69 -15.12 15.07 21.55
C VAL A 69 -15.24 15.69 22.94
N LEU A 70 -15.78 14.95 23.91
CA LEU A 70 -16.02 15.44 25.27
C LEU A 70 -14.75 15.63 26.11
N LEU A 71 -13.78 14.70 26.03
CA LEU A 71 -12.65 14.67 26.96
C LEU A 71 -11.42 15.44 26.50
N GLY A 72 -11.19 15.57 25.20
CA GLY A 72 -9.93 16.16 24.72
C GLY A 72 -9.92 16.69 23.29
N GLY A 73 -11.01 16.56 22.55
CA GLY A 73 -11.20 17.13 21.22
C GLY A 73 -10.04 16.81 20.27
N ALA A 74 -9.63 17.81 19.50
CA ALA A 74 -8.60 17.67 18.49
C ALA A 74 -7.24 17.25 19.05
N LYS A 75 -6.87 17.74 20.25
CA LYS A 75 -5.59 17.40 20.89
C LYS A 75 -5.49 15.91 21.15
N LEU A 76 -6.51 15.32 21.77
CA LEU A 76 -6.54 13.89 22.05
C LEU A 76 -6.54 13.06 20.76
N VAL A 77 -7.30 13.49 19.74
CA VAL A 77 -7.30 12.86 18.41
C VAL A 77 -5.90 12.78 17.81
N THR A 78 -5.17 13.90 17.81
CA THR A 78 -3.81 13.96 17.30
C THR A 78 -2.81 13.18 18.16
N GLU A 79 -2.90 13.28 19.49
CA GLU A 79 -1.97 12.58 20.37
C GLU A 79 -2.11 11.06 20.26
N VAL A 80 -3.34 10.55 20.13
CA VAL A 80 -3.56 9.12 19.90
C VAL A 80 -2.98 8.69 18.56
N ALA A 81 -3.19 9.46 17.49
CA ALA A 81 -2.64 9.16 16.18
C ALA A 81 -1.10 9.12 16.19
N ASP A 82 -0.46 10.14 16.77
CA ASP A 82 0.99 10.33 16.72
C ASP A 82 1.73 9.44 17.73
N LYS A 83 1.27 9.42 18.99
CA LYS A 83 1.98 8.73 20.08
C LYS A 83 1.68 7.24 20.14
N ILE A 84 0.46 6.83 19.78
CA ILE A 84 0.01 5.43 19.87
C ILE A 84 -0.04 4.79 18.49
N GLY A 85 -0.66 5.45 17.53
CA GLY A 85 -0.81 4.98 16.16
C GLY A 85 0.43 5.15 15.30
N VAL A 86 0.19 5.25 13.99
CA VAL A 86 1.21 5.48 12.96
C VAL A 86 1.12 6.89 12.37
N GLY A 87 0.64 7.87 13.14
CA GLY A 87 0.46 9.26 12.68
C GLY A 87 -0.78 9.46 11.81
N VAL A 88 -1.72 8.51 11.83
CA VAL A 88 -2.96 8.57 11.04
C VAL A 88 -4.18 8.32 11.91
N HIS A 89 -5.07 9.30 11.97
CA HIS A 89 -6.38 9.13 12.60
C HIS A 89 -7.43 8.75 11.56
N PHE A 90 -8.17 7.65 11.77
CA PHE A 90 -9.27 7.27 10.89
C PHE A 90 -10.63 7.56 11.52
N ASN A 91 -11.49 8.21 10.74
CA ASN A 91 -12.93 8.34 11.01
C ASN A 91 -13.69 7.35 10.11
N PRO A 92 -14.06 6.15 10.62
CA PRO A 92 -14.83 5.17 9.86
C PRO A 92 -16.35 5.41 9.96
N PHE A 93 -17.10 4.83 9.02
CA PHE A 93 -18.57 4.81 9.04
C PHE A 93 -19.22 6.20 8.94
N VAL A 94 -18.55 7.13 8.26
CA VAL A 94 -19.10 8.46 7.97
C VAL A 94 -20.08 8.33 6.81
N THR A 95 -21.31 8.82 6.97
CA THR A 95 -22.33 8.72 5.92
C THR A 95 -22.52 10.08 5.26
N TRP A 96 -22.39 10.12 3.94
CA TRP A 96 -22.61 11.32 3.13
C TRP A 96 -23.27 10.93 1.80
N ASN A 97 -24.33 11.61 1.38
CA ASN A 97 -25.05 11.32 0.12
C ASN A 97 -25.34 9.83 -0.12
N ASN A 98 -25.88 9.13 0.89
CA ASN A 98 -26.19 7.70 0.86
C ASN A 98 -24.98 6.78 0.58
N LYS A 99 -23.75 7.28 0.75
CA LYS A 99 -22.53 6.48 0.71
C LYS A 99 -21.81 6.53 2.04
N MET A 100 -21.09 5.44 2.31
CA MET A 100 -20.28 5.30 3.49
C MET A 100 -18.83 5.61 3.15
N PHE A 101 -18.19 6.37 4.02
CA PHE A 101 -16.84 6.86 3.90
C PHE A 101 -16.03 6.43 5.12
N LYS A 102 -14.74 6.24 4.88
CA LYS A 102 -13.73 6.20 5.91
C LYS A 102 -12.56 7.03 5.43
N TYR A 103 -12.16 8.04 6.20
CA TYR A 103 -11.02 8.86 5.86
C TYR A 103 -9.98 8.85 6.96
N GLY A 104 -8.71 8.71 6.56
CA GLY A 104 -7.54 8.81 7.43
C GLY A 104 -6.87 10.16 7.26
N VAL A 105 -6.62 10.89 8.34
CA VAL A 105 -5.94 12.19 8.34
C VAL A 105 -4.50 12.00 8.79
N VAL A 106 -3.55 12.49 8.00
CA VAL A 106 -2.11 12.40 8.26
C VAL A 106 -1.44 13.76 8.05
N ARG A 107 -0.40 14.05 8.84
CA ARG A 107 0.49 15.19 8.59
C ARG A 107 1.25 15.00 7.26
N MET A 108 1.33 16.01 6.42
CA MET A 108 2.06 15.94 5.14
C MET A 108 3.52 15.54 5.32
N HIS A 109 4.18 16.08 6.35
CA HIS A 109 5.55 15.72 6.69
C HIS A 109 5.70 14.21 6.92
N ASP A 110 4.89 13.63 7.81
CA ASP A 110 4.92 12.21 8.14
C ASP A 110 4.60 11.31 6.92
N LEU A 111 3.67 11.76 6.06
CA LEU A 111 3.37 11.06 4.81
C LEU A 111 4.60 11.00 3.90
N VAL A 112 5.27 12.14 3.67
CA VAL A 112 6.47 12.21 2.82
C VAL A 112 7.62 11.41 3.42
N GLN A 113 7.84 11.50 4.74
CA GLN A 113 8.87 10.71 5.42
C GLN A 113 8.62 9.20 5.27
N ASP A 114 7.39 8.73 5.42
CA ASP A 114 7.08 7.31 5.25
C ASP A 114 7.26 6.87 3.78
N ILE A 115 6.92 7.72 2.80
CA ILE A 115 7.13 7.48 1.35
C ILE A 115 8.61 7.33 1.03
N LEU A 116 9.46 8.24 1.51
CA LEU A 116 10.88 8.29 1.16
C LEU A 116 11.71 7.26 1.93
N ASN A 117 11.40 7.05 3.22
CA ASN A 117 12.29 6.34 4.14
C ASN A 117 11.73 5.01 4.66
N TRP A 118 10.47 4.68 4.35
CA TRP A 118 9.80 3.48 4.85
C TRP A 118 9.86 3.34 6.39
N GLU A 119 9.76 4.45 7.11
CA GLU A 119 9.84 4.44 8.58
C GLU A 119 8.80 3.50 9.22
N ARG A 120 7.58 3.49 8.68
CA ARG A 120 6.46 2.69 9.18
C ARG A 120 5.93 1.72 8.13
N LEU A 121 6.23 1.96 6.85
CA LEU A 121 5.73 1.22 5.68
C LEU A 121 4.20 1.11 5.64
N TYR A 122 3.50 2.04 6.29
CA TYR A 122 2.05 1.96 6.44
C TYR A 122 1.35 2.72 5.30
N LEU A 123 1.73 3.98 5.11
CA LEU A 123 1.22 4.85 4.05
C LEU A 123 1.97 4.61 2.75
N SER A 124 3.30 4.51 2.81
CA SER A 124 4.12 4.17 1.64
C SER A 124 3.75 2.81 1.07
N GLY A 125 3.53 1.83 1.95
CA GLY A 125 2.97 0.53 1.58
C GLY A 125 1.63 0.66 0.86
N ARG A 126 0.72 1.54 1.31
CA ARG A 126 -0.55 1.81 0.63
C ARG A 126 -0.35 2.45 -0.75
N LEU A 127 0.62 3.35 -0.89
CA LEU A 127 0.95 4.07 -2.13
C LEU A 127 1.81 3.28 -3.12
N GLN A 128 2.30 2.08 -2.74
CA GLN A 128 2.83 1.05 -3.65
C GLN A 128 1.73 0.26 -4.38
N LYS A 129 0.46 0.55 -4.10
CA LYS A 129 -0.69 -0.08 -4.74
C LYS A 129 -1.50 0.98 -5.49
N PRO A 130 -2.25 0.61 -6.53
CA PRO A 130 -3.08 1.55 -7.26
C PRO A 130 -4.00 2.36 -6.34
N VAL A 131 -3.89 3.68 -6.43
CA VAL A 131 -4.75 4.67 -5.76
C VAL A 131 -5.23 5.67 -6.80
N ASN A 132 -6.33 6.35 -6.50
CA ASN A 132 -6.77 7.47 -7.33
C ASN A 132 -6.56 8.79 -6.58
N MET A 133 -5.63 9.60 -7.05
CA MET A 133 -5.31 10.89 -6.48
C MET A 133 -6.36 11.92 -6.92
N LEU A 134 -7.06 12.47 -5.95
CA LEU A 134 -8.09 13.49 -6.15
C LEU A 134 -7.50 14.89 -6.00
N VAL A 135 -6.61 15.09 -5.01
CA VAL A 135 -5.89 16.33 -4.71
C VAL A 135 -4.41 15.99 -4.49
N ASP A 136 -3.52 16.77 -5.08
CA ASP A 136 -2.07 16.61 -4.93
C ASP A 136 -1.35 17.96 -5.07
N ASN A 137 -1.38 18.78 -4.03
CA ASN A 137 -0.83 20.14 -4.07
C ASN A 137 0.70 20.19 -3.87
N LEU A 138 1.32 19.09 -3.42
CA LEU A 138 2.76 19.00 -3.11
C LEU A 138 3.49 17.95 -3.97
N ASP A 139 2.95 17.64 -5.15
CA ASP A 139 3.53 16.70 -6.12
C ASP A 139 3.90 15.33 -5.50
N ILE A 140 3.04 14.81 -4.62
CA ILE A 140 3.21 13.51 -3.96
C ILE A 140 3.28 12.39 -4.99
N LYS A 141 2.63 12.53 -6.15
CA LYS A 141 2.80 11.61 -7.27
C LYS A 141 4.26 11.45 -7.67
N ASP A 142 5.00 12.55 -7.77
CA ASP A 142 6.39 12.55 -8.18
C ASP A 142 7.30 12.06 -7.05
N VAL A 143 7.05 12.48 -5.80
CA VAL A 143 7.74 11.96 -4.62
C VAL A 143 7.56 10.44 -4.49
N ASN A 144 6.36 9.93 -4.77
CA ASN A 144 6.05 8.50 -4.69
C ASN A 144 6.80 7.67 -5.75
N SER A 145 7.33 8.26 -6.83
CA SER A 145 8.16 7.53 -7.80
C SER A 145 9.38 6.85 -7.14
N VAL A 146 9.97 7.49 -6.13
CA VAL A 146 11.08 6.93 -5.33
C VAL A 146 10.63 5.67 -4.59
N ASN A 147 9.45 5.73 -3.97
CA ASN A 147 8.84 4.61 -3.26
C ASN A 147 8.51 3.45 -4.22
N LEU A 148 7.99 3.74 -5.42
CA LEU A 148 7.70 2.70 -6.43
C LEU A 148 8.97 2.02 -6.93
N ARG A 149 10.03 2.80 -7.23
CA ARG A 149 11.32 2.25 -7.63
C ARG A 149 11.92 1.37 -6.54
N ALA A 150 11.91 1.84 -5.29
CA ALA A 150 12.38 1.07 -4.13
C ALA A 150 11.58 -0.23 -3.93
N ALA A 151 10.26 -0.19 -4.14
CA ALA A 151 9.41 -1.37 -4.05
C ALA A 151 9.73 -2.40 -5.14
N VAL A 152 10.03 -1.97 -6.38
CA VAL A 152 10.53 -2.86 -7.44
C VAL A 152 11.86 -3.48 -7.04
N SER A 153 12.83 -2.69 -6.59
CA SER A 153 14.15 -3.21 -6.15
C SER A 153 14.00 -4.24 -5.03
N ALA A 154 13.20 -3.93 -4.00
CA ALA A 154 12.95 -4.83 -2.89
C ALA A 154 12.24 -6.10 -3.37
N ALA A 155 11.25 -5.98 -4.25
CA ALA A 155 10.57 -7.15 -4.79
C ALA A 155 11.50 -8.05 -5.61
N LEU A 156 12.33 -7.50 -6.50
CA LEU A 156 13.33 -8.26 -7.26
C LEU A 156 14.35 -8.96 -6.35
N LEU A 157 14.77 -8.30 -5.26
CA LEU A 157 15.63 -8.92 -4.25
C LEU A 157 14.94 -10.12 -3.59
N LEU A 158 13.66 -9.96 -3.22
CA LEU A 158 12.87 -10.92 -2.43
C LEU A 158 12.10 -11.99 -3.25
N LEU A 159 12.05 -11.86 -4.57
CA LEU A 159 11.47 -12.87 -5.44
C LEU A 159 12.35 -14.12 -5.37
N PRO A 160 11.74 -15.30 -5.15
CA PRO A 160 12.52 -16.52 -5.15
C PRO A 160 13.19 -16.67 -6.53
N PRO A 161 14.43 -17.17 -6.57
CA PRO A 161 15.01 -17.64 -7.81
C PRO A 161 14.16 -18.79 -8.36
N LYS A 162 13.17 -18.51 -9.22
CA LYS A 162 12.57 -19.55 -10.06
C LYS A 162 13.60 -19.84 -11.14
N PHE A 163 14.33 -20.95 -10.98
CA PHE A 163 15.36 -21.38 -11.92
C PHE A 163 14.71 -21.79 -13.23
N THR A 164 15.13 -21.17 -14.33
CA THR A 164 15.04 -21.81 -15.63
C THR A 164 16.20 -21.34 -16.51
N GLU A 165 17.00 -22.34 -16.88
CA GLU A 165 18.16 -22.34 -17.79
C GLU A 165 19.47 -21.69 -17.30
N VAL A 166 20.50 -22.53 -17.27
CA VAL A 166 21.90 -22.14 -17.13
C VAL A 166 22.39 -21.71 -18.51
N CYS A 167 22.54 -20.40 -18.74
CA CYS A 167 23.19 -19.92 -19.96
C CYS A 167 24.70 -20.15 -19.86
N PHE A 168 25.21 -21.14 -20.61
CA PHE A 168 26.64 -21.32 -20.82
C PHE A 168 27.16 -20.27 -21.81
N LEU A 169 27.65 -19.14 -21.33
CA LEU A 169 28.50 -18.26 -22.15
C LEU A 169 29.92 -18.83 -22.15
N ALA A 170 30.21 -19.73 -23.09
CA ALA A 170 31.56 -20.21 -23.34
C ALA A 170 32.34 -19.15 -24.13
N ILE A 171 33.14 -18.33 -23.44
CA ILE A 171 34.13 -17.48 -24.11
C ILE A 171 35.26 -18.41 -24.58
N ARG A 172 35.51 -18.52 -25.89
CA ARG A 172 36.75 -19.12 -26.44
C ARG A 172 37.61 -17.96 -26.94
N PRO A 173 38.88 -17.83 -26.50
CA PRO A 173 39.81 -18.94 -26.24
C PRO A 173 40.18 -19.17 -24.76
N LEU A 174 39.80 -18.30 -23.83
CA LEU A 174 40.03 -18.53 -22.39
C LEU A 174 38.86 -19.34 -21.84
N ARG A 175 39.05 -20.62 -21.47
CA ARG A 175 38.07 -21.46 -20.75
C ARG A 175 37.64 -20.83 -19.42
N ILE A 176 36.85 -19.77 -19.46
CA ILE A 176 36.17 -19.16 -18.32
C ILE A 176 34.69 -19.41 -18.56
N THR A 177 34.13 -20.36 -17.81
CA THR A 177 32.69 -20.56 -17.76
C THR A 177 32.13 -19.48 -16.84
N ILE A 178 31.56 -18.42 -17.41
CA ILE A 178 30.76 -17.48 -16.62
C ILE A 178 29.37 -18.08 -16.52
N PHE A 179 29.00 -18.58 -15.34
CA PHE A 179 27.62 -18.96 -15.05
C PHE A 179 26.78 -17.68 -14.93
N VAL A 180 26.03 -17.36 -15.98
CA VAL A 180 24.97 -16.35 -15.90
C VAL A 180 23.69 -17.09 -15.56
N ILE A 181 23.28 -17.01 -14.29
CA ILE A 181 22.01 -17.57 -13.85
C ILE A 181 20.95 -16.52 -14.15
N SER A 182 20.03 -16.86 -15.05
CA SER A 182 18.86 -16.05 -15.34
C SER A 182 17.66 -16.57 -14.54
N PHE A 183 16.97 -15.69 -13.83
CA PHE A 183 15.73 -16.05 -13.13
C PHE A 183 14.53 -15.59 -13.94
N VAL A 184 13.53 -16.46 -14.07
CA VAL A 184 12.31 -16.17 -14.82
C VAL A 184 11.12 -16.10 -13.87
N PHE A 185 10.40 -14.99 -13.89
CA PHE A 185 9.16 -14.84 -13.12
C PHE A 185 8.10 -14.12 -13.96
N MET A 186 6.83 -14.33 -13.61
CA MET A 186 5.74 -13.63 -14.28
C MET A 186 5.57 -12.23 -13.72
N GLN A 187 5.08 -11.31 -14.54
CA GLN A 187 4.75 -9.96 -14.10
C GLN A 187 3.73 -9.94 -12.94
N GLU A 188 2.77 -10.89 -12.93
CA GLU A 188 1.84 -11.08 -11.80
C GLU A 188 2.58 -11.44 -10.49
N ASP A 189 3.61 -12.30 -10.56
CA ASP A 189 4.43 -12.66 -9.38
C ASP A 189 5.16 -11.43 -8.82
N LEU A 190 5.67 -10.56 -9.71
CA LEU A 190 6.32 -9.32 -9.31
C LEU A 190 5.35 -8.38 -8.60
N TYR A 191 4.15 -8.16 -9.16
CA TYR A 191 3.14 -7.31 -8.54
C TYR A 191 2.61 -7.89 -7.23
N ALA A 192 2.44 -9.21 -7.16
CA ALA A 192 2.12 -9.90 -5.91
C ALA A 192 3.21 -9.70 -4.87
N LYS A 193 4.49 -9.78 -5.26
CA LYS A 193 5.62 -9.54 -4.36
C LYS A 193 5.64 -8.09 -3.85
N ILE A 194 5.53 -7.11 -4.75
CA ILE A 194 5.43 -5.68 -4.40
C ILE A 194 4.28 -5.43 -3.42
N CYS A 195 3.09 -5.92 -3.75
CA CYS A 195 1.90 -5.78 -2.89
C CYS A 195 2.12 -6.42 -1.52
N SER A 196 2.80 -7.58 -1.47
CA SER A 196 3.08 -8.31 -0.24
C SER A 196 4.05 -7.62 0.72
N LEU A 197 4.89 -6.67 0.25
CA LEU A 197 5.84 -5.95 1.10
C LEU A 197 5.13 -5.31 2.31
N SER A 198 4.03 -4.61 2.03
CA SER A 198 3.19 -3.95 3.03
C SER A 198 2.34 -4.88 3.91
N TYR A 199 2.38 -6.19 3.66
CA TYR A 199 1.67 -7.22 4.43
C TYR A 199 2.64 -8.14 5.18
N MET A 200 3.94 -8.02 4.94
CA MET A 200 4.93 -8.95 5.46
C MET A 200 5.08 -8.76 6.97
N GLY A 201 4.51 -9.66 7.78
CA GLY A 201 4.48 -9.50 9.24
C GLY A 201 3.28 -8.69 9.77
N ASP A 202 2.34 -8.30 8.90
CA ASP A 202 1.11 -7.61 9.29
C ASP A 202 0.25 -8.52 10.18
N LEU A 203 0.04 -8.13 11.44
CA LEU A 203 -0.73 -8.91 12.41
C LEU A 203 -2.17 -9.16 11.94
N ARG A 204 -2.73 -8.26 11.12
CA ARG A 204 -4.09 -8.43 10.59
C ARG A 204 -4.18 -9.58 9.61
N MET A 205 -3.10 -9.91 8.88
CA MET A 205 -3.07 -11.07 7.99
C MET A 205 -3.15 -12.40 8.74
N PHE A 206 -2.81 -12.42 10.03
CA PHE A 206 -2.90 -13.61 10.87
C PHE A 206 -4.30 -13.86 11.46
N PHE A 207 -5.13 -12.82 11.62
CA PHE A 207 -6.39 -12.95 12.39
C PHE A 207 -7.63 -12.27 11.77
N ALA A 208 -7.46 -11.35 10.81
CA ALA A 208 -8.53 -10.43 10.40
C ALA A 208 -8.57 -10.11 8.89
N GLU A 209 -7.73 -10.73 8.06
CA GLU A 209 -7.71 -10.50 6.62
C GLU A 209 -7.66 -11.83 5.84
N ASP A 210 -8.10 -11.75 4.58
CA ASP A 210 -8.15 -12.87 3.64
C ASP A 210 -6.72 -13.32 3.25
N ARG A 211 -6.42 -14.63 3.33
CA ARG A 211 -5.09 -15.18 2.97
C ARG A 211 -4.73 -14.93 1.51
N ASN A 212 -5.72 -14.90 0.64
CA ASN A 212 -5.58 -14.64 -0.79
C ASN A 212 -5.71 -13.15 -1.13
N LYS A 213 -5.74 -12.25 -0.13
CA LYS A 213 -5.95 -10.82 -0.33
C LYS A 213 -4.97 -10.20 -1.32
N VAL A 214 -3.68 -10.50 -1.19
CA VAL A 214 -2.64 -9.98 -2.10
C VAL A 214 -2.94 -10.37 -3.55
N LYS A 215 -3.20 -11.66 -3.78
CA LYS A 215 -3.53 -12.19 -5.12
C LYS A 215 -4.80 -11.55 -5.68
N LYS A 216 -5.86 -11.44 -4.86
CA LYS A 216 -7.12 -10.79 -5.26
C LYS A 216 -6.95 -9.31 -5.62
N ILE A 217 -6.12 -8.58 -4.87
CA ILE A 217 -5.82 -7.17 -5.16
C ILE A 217 -5.12 -7.06 -6.52
N VAL A 218 -4.08 -7.86 -6.75
CA VAL A 218 -3.29 -7.78 -7.99
C VAL A 218 -4.13 -8.20 -9.19
N GLN A 219 -4.83 -9.34 -9.12
CA GLN A 219 -5.68 -9.81 -10.21
C GLN A 219 -6.83 -8.85 -10.52
N GLY A 220 -7.47 -8.28 -9.48
CA GLY A 220 -8.57 -7.33 -9.66
C GLY A 220 -8.15 -5.93 -10.11
N GLN A 221 -6.84 -5.63 -10.17
CA GLN A 221 -6.30 -4.32 -10.54
C GLN A 221 -5.06 -4.44 -11.45
N PHE A 222 -4.93 -5.53 -12.21
CA PHE A 222 -3.68 -5.87 -12.91
C PHE A 222 -3.22 -4.76 -13.85
N ASP A 223 -4.12 -4.23 -14.69
CA ASP A 223 -3.82 -3.15 -15.64
C ASP A 223 -3.35 -1.86 -14.94
N LEU A 224 -3.88 -1.59 -13.74
CA LEU A 224 -3.46 -0.45 -12.94
C LEU A 224 -2.06 -0.66 -12.37
N PHE A 225 -1.73 -1.87 -11.91
CA PHE A 225 -0.36 -2.21 -11.53
C PHE A 225 0.59 -2.12 -12.74
N GLN A 226 0.18 -2.62 -13.90
CA GLN A 226 0.97 -2.55 -15.12
C GLN A 226 1.30 -1.12 -15.51
N SER A 227 0.28 -0.26 -15.64
CA SER A 227 0.49 1.16 -15.96
C SER A 227 1.33 1.89 -14.91
N MET A 228 1.14 1.58 -13.62
CA MET A 228 1.88 2.19 -12.51
C MET A 228 3.36 1.80 -12.49
N TYR A 229 3.70 0.55 -12.84
CA TYR A 229 5.07 0.04 -12.75
C TYR A 229 5.84 0.02 -14.08
N LYS A 230 5.16 0.11 -15.23
CA LYS A 230 5.76 0.14 -16.56
C LYS A 230 6.98 1.07 -16.69
N PRO A 231 6.94 2.37 -16.33
CA PRO A 231 8.09 3.25 -16.53
C PRO A 231 9.34 2.82 -15.74
N PHE A 232 9.16 2.23 -14.55
CA PHE A 232 10.28 1.74 -13.75
C PHE A 232 10.84 0.45 -14.34
N LEU A 233 9.97 -0.43 -14.84
CA LEU A 233 10.38 -1.67 -15.49
C LEU A 233 11.18 -1.44 -16.77
N GLU A 234 10.76 -0.48 -17.59
CA GLU A 234 11.51 -0.03 -18.78
C GLU A 234 12.87 0.59 -18.39
N GLU A 235 12.95 1.31 -17.25
CA GLU A 235 14.22 1.82 -16.71
C GLU A 235 15.19 0.69 -16.34
N TYR A 236 14.70 -0.41 -15.76
CA TYR A 236 15.53 -1.58 -15.44
C TYR A 236 15.96 -2.36 -16.70
N GLU A 237 15.10 -2.44 -17.71
CA GLU A 237 15.43 -3.04 -19.01
C GLU A 237 16.51 -2.24 -19.73
N GLY A 238 16.40 -0.90 -19.77
CA GLY A 238 17.43 -0.04 -20.36
C GLY A 238 18.79 -0.08 -19.65
N LYS A 239 18.86 -0.66 -18.44
CA LYS A 239 20.10 -0.91 -17.69
C LYS A 239 20.59 -2.36 -17.77
N ASP A 240 19.97 -3.18 -18.64
CA ASP A 240 20.24 -4.61 -18.78
C ASP A 240 20.06 -5.42 -17.48
N LEU A 241 19.27 -4.92 -16.52
CA LEU A 241 18.96 -5.61 -15.27
C LEU A 241 17.77 -6.55 -15.39
N LEU A 242 16.85 -6.24 -16.31
CA LEU A 242 15.70 -7.06 -16.67
C LEU A 242 15.62 -7.21 -18.19
N ARG A 243 15.01 -8.30 -18.66
CA ARG A 243 14.63 -8.49 -20.06
C ARG A 243 13.21 -9.03 -20.13
N PHE A 244 12.38 -8.50 -21.03
CA PHE A 244 11.00 -8.94 -21.21
C PHE A 244 10.89 -9.89 -22.40
N SER A 245 10.10 -10.96 -22.28
CA SER A 245 9.63 -11.70 -23.46
C SER A 245 8.22 -11.27 -23.83
N SER A 246 8.00 -10.96 -25.10
CA SER A 246 6.66 -10.84 -25.67
C SER A 246 5.98 -12.21 -25.67
N SER A 247 5.00 -12.40 -24.80
CA SER A 247 4.08 -13.54 -24.81
C SER A 247 2.77 -13.11 -25.48
N GLU A 248 2.16 -13.98 -26.27
CA GLU A 248 0.83 -13.76 -26.88
C GLU A 248 -0.30 -13.64 -25.84
N ASN A 249 -0.05 -14.07 -24.59
CA ASN A 249 -0.95 -13.87 -23.46
C ASN A 249 -0.58 -12.60 -22.68
N GLN A 250 -1.58 -11.89 -22.15
CA GLN A 250 -1.48 -10.61 -21.40
C GLN A 250 -0.50 -10.58 -20.19
N HIS A 251 0.14 -11.70 -19.85
CA HIS A 251 1.13 -11.84 -18.78
C HIS A 251 2.53 -12.07 -19.37
N ALA A 252 3.37 -11.02 -19.36
CA ALA A 252 4.75 -11.11 -19.81
C ALA A 252 5.64 -11.84 -18.78
N ASN A 253 6.59 -12.63 -19.28
CA ASN A 253 7.68 -13.16 -18.45
C ASN A 253 8.81 -12.12 -18.36
N ILE A 254 9.42 -12.06 -17.19
CA ILE A 254 10.52 -11.17 -16.86
C ILE A 254 11.73 -12.03 -16.53
N TYR A 255 12.84 -11.75 -17.20
CA TYR A 255 14.14 -12.38 -17.00
C TYR A 255 15.03 -11.42 -16.21
N GLN A 256 15.64 -11.89 -15.12
CA GLN A 256 16.59 -11.13 -14.32
C GLN A 256 17.97 -11.78 -14.38
N ALA A 257 19.00 -11.02 -14.78
CA ALA A 257 20.37 -11.48 -14.84
C ALA A 257 21.08 -11.32 -13.48
N LEU A 258 21.74 -12.37 -12.98
CA LEU A 258 22.56 -12.33 -11.75
C LEU A 258 23.88 -13.11 -11.94
N HIS A 259 24.97 -12.58 -11.37
CA HIS A 259 26.31 -13.22 -11.38
C HIS A 259 26.56 -14.04 -10.10
N GLU A 260 27.36 -15.10 -10.18
CA GLU A 260 27.56 -16.10 -9.10
C GLU A 260 28.06 -15.54 -7.77
N VAL A 261 29.04 -14.63 -7.77
CA VAL A 261 29.55 -13.95 -6.54
C VAL A 261 28.47 -13.08 -5.87
N VAL A 262 27.50 -12.59 -6.65
CA VAL A 262 26.39 -11.77 -6.15
C VAL A 262 25.38 -12.63 -5.37
N ILE A 263 25.27 -13.92 -5.66
CA ILE A 263 24.27 -14.83 -5.06
C ILE A 263 24.45 -14.89 -3.54
N GLY A 264 25.63 -15.25 -3.03
CA GLY A 264 25.88 -15.34 -1.58
C GLY A 264 25.60 -14.03 -0.82
N SER A 265 25.90 -12.87 -1.44
CA SER A 265 25.56 -11.56 -0.88
C SER A 265 24.05 -11.25 -0.92
N ARG A 266 23.36 -11.76 -1.95
CA ARG A 266 21.92 -11.59 -2.17
C ARG A 266 21.10 -12.36 -1.14
N GLU A 267 21.46 -13.60 -0.79
CA GLU A 267 20.72 -14.35 0.24
C GLU A 267 20.78 -13.63 1.59
N GLU A 268 21.97 -13.13 1.96
CA GLU A 268 22.15 -12.39 3.21
C GLU A 268 21.38 -11.05 3.18
N ALA A 269 21.46 -10.30 2.07
CA ALA A 269 20.66 -9.09 1.88
C ALA A 269 19.15 -9.37 1.93
N THR A 270 18.71 -10.47 1.34
CA THR A 270 17.32 -10.94 1.35
C THR A 270 16.86 -11.22 2.78
N LYS A 271 17.64 -11.98 3.57
CA LYS A 271 17.31 -12.27 4.97
C LYS A 271 17.23 -11.00 5.81
N ARG A 272 18.17 -10.07 5.63
CA ARG A 272 18.19 -8.78 6.34
C ARG A 272 16.98 -7.93 5.97
N MET A 273 16.71 -7.77 4.67
CA MET A 273 15.57 -7.04 4.15
C MET A 273 14.25 -7.64 4.69
N GLN A 274 14.13 -8.97 4.67
CA GLN A 274 12.97 -9.66 5.22
C GLN A 274 12.76 -9.37 6.70
N LYS A 275 13.84 -9.43 7.49
CA LYS A 275 13.79 -9.14 8.93
C LYS A 275 13.36 -7.70 9.22
N VAL A 276 13.90 -6.72 8.48
CA VAL A 276 13.57 -5.30 8.64
C VAL A 276 12.10 -5.05 8.27
N LEU A 277 11.69 -5.43 7.06
CA LEU A 277 10.31 -5.24 6.59
C LEU A 277 9.30 -5.91 7.53
N ARG A 278 9.58 -7.16 7.94
CA ARG A 278 8.70 -7.89 8.87
C ARG A 278 8.51 -7.16 10.19
N ARG A 279 9.59 -6.62 10.75
CA ARG A 279 9.54 -5.87 12.01
C ARG A 279 8.80 -4.55 11.83
N THR A 280 9.13 -3.77 10.80
CA THR A 280 8.52 -2.47 10.52
C THR A 280 7.01 -2.59 10.34
N VAL A 281 6.55 -3.51 9.48
CA VAL A 281 5.13 -3.74 9.20
C VAL A 281 4.39 -4.31 10.41
N MET A 282 5.01 -5.21 11.17
CA MET A 282 4.40 -5.75 12.39
C MET A 282 4.16 -4.64 13.42
N VAL A 283 5.17 -3.79 13.67
CA VAL A 283 5.07 -2.70 14.64
C VAL A 283 4.03 -1.68 14.19
N SER A 284 4.04 -1.27 12.92
CA SER A 284 3.08 -0.29 12.41
C SER A 284 1.65 -0.84 12.41
N SER A 285 1.45 -2.11 12.03
CA SER A 285 0.15 -2.77 12.13
C SER A 285 -0.36 -2.86 13.57
N ALA A 286 0.50 -3.22 14.52
CA ALA A 286 0.11 -3.34 15.93
C ALA A 286 -0.32 -2.00 16.50
N ARG A 287 0.54 -0.97 16.32
CA ARG A 287 0.27 0.41 16.76
C ARG A 287 -1.04 0.93 16.21
N GLN A 288 -1.29 0.71 14.91
CA GLN A 288 -2.53 1.19 14.30
C GLN A 288 -3.77 0.41 14.74
N ALA A 289 -3.65 -0.88 15.01
CA ALA A 289 -4.75 -1.65 15.59
C ALA A 289 -5.12 -1.15 16.98
N VAL A 290 -4.12 -0.87 17.83
CA VAL A 290 -4.32 -0.30 19.18
C VAL A 290 -4.95 1.10 19.07
N SER A 291 -4.39 1.97 18.23
CA SER A 291 -4.95 3.31 18.01
C SER A 291 -6.39 3.25 17.53
N GLY A 292 -6.73 2.37 16.58
CA GLY A 292 -8.09 2.24 16.07
C GLY A 292 -9.08 1.72 17.11
N LEU A 293 -8.65 0.81 18.01
CA LEU A 293 -9.48 0.32 19.10
C LEU A 293 -9.82 1.46 20.08
N LEU A 294 -8.83 2.30 20.40
CA LEU A 294 -9.04 3.47 21.25
C LEU A 294 -10.01 4.45 20.59
N THR A 295 -9.76 4.87 19.35
CA THR A 295 -10.49 6.00 18.74
C THR A 295 -11.93 5.67 18.35
N VAL A 296 -12.22 4.43 17.92
CA VAL A 296 -13.55 4.07 17.40
C VAL A 296 -14.54 3.69 18.52
N GLY A 297 -14.04 3.40 19.72
CA GLY A 297 -14.81 2.89 20.84
C GLY A 297 -15.12 1.39 20.72
N GLY A 298 -15.18 0.69 21.87
CA GLY A 298 -15.18 -0.78 21.92
C GLY A 298 -16.26 -1.46 21.07
N VAL A 299 -17.50 -0.92 21.02
CA VAL A 299 -18.62 -1.52 20.29
C VAL A 299 -18.45 -1.42 18.76
N LYS A 300 -18.10 -0.23 18.24
CA LYS A 300 -17.88 -0.04 16.79
C LYS A 300 -16.60 -0.76 16.33
N ALA A 301 -15.56 -0.78 17.16
CA ALA A 301 -14.34 -1.53 16.90
C ALA A 301 -14.61 -3.05 16.85
N ALA A 302 -15.38 -3.58 17.80
CA ALA A 302 -15.79 -4.99 17.81
C ALA A 302 -16.59 -5.35 16.54
N ARG A 303 -17.57 -4.53 16.15
CA ARG A 303 -18.35 -4.76 14.91
C ARG A 303 -17.50 -4.74 13.65
N TYR A 304 -16.52 -3.83 13.56
CA TYR A 304 -15.59 -3.80 12.44
C TYR A 304 -14.69 -5.05 12.41
N LEU A 305 -14.16 -5.45 13.56
CA LEU A 305 -13.31 -6.63 13.70
C LEU A 305 -14.07 -7.91 13.35
N THR A 306 -15.31 -8.09 13.83
CA THR A 306 -16.12 -9.28 13.55
C THR A 306 -16.41 -9.41 12.06
N ASN A 307 -16.78 -8.33 11.37
CA ASN A 307 -16.97 -8.33 9.91
C ASN A 307 -15.69 -8.71 9.15
N LYS A 308 -14.53 -8.31 9.65
CA LYS A 308 -13.21 -8.64 9.08
C LYS A 308 -12.83 -10.11 9.33
N MET A 309 -13.01 -10.59 10.56
CA MET A 309 -12.81 -11.99 10.92
C MET A 309 -13.74 -12.92 10.16
N GLN A 310 -15.01 -12.55 9.95
CA GLN A 310 -15.95 -13.35 9.16
C GLN A 310 -15.50 -13.48 7.70
N LYS A 311 -14.97 -12.39 7.10
CA LYS A 311 -14.38 -12.43 5.76
C LYS A 311 -13.14 -13.31 5.72
N ALA A 312 -12.28 -13.23 6.74
CA ALA A 312 -11.08 -14.06 6.85
C ALA A 312 -11.44 -15.55 6.97
N TRP A 313 -12.38 -15.92 7.84
CA TRP A 313 -12.82 -17.29 8.04
C TRP A 313 -13.31 -17.94 6.73
N ARG A 314 -14.17 -17.24 5.98
CA ARG A 314 -14.68 -17.71 4.68
C ARG A 314 -13.60 -17.93 3.62
N SER A 315 -12.40 -17.37 3.80
CA SER A 315 -11.28 -17.56 2.89
C SER A 315 -10.34 -18.69 3.31
N TRP A 316 -10.49 -19.20 4.54
CA TRP A 316 -9.63 -20.24 5.11
C TRP A 316 -10.27 -21.63 5.09
N THR A 317 -11.61 -21.67 5.05
CA THR A 317 -12.43 -22.84 4.73
C THR A 317 -12.55 -23.00 3.23
#